data_AF-A0A662JXY2-F1
#
_entry.id   AF-A0A662JXY2-F1
#
_cell.length_a   1.000
_cell.length_b   1.000
_cell.length_c   1.000
_cell.angle_alpha   90.00
_cell.angle_beta   90.00
_cell.angle_gamma   90.00
#
_symmetry.space_group_name_H-M   'P 1'
#
loop_
_entity.id
_entity.type
_entity.pdbx_description
1 polymer ?
#
loop_
_entity_poly.entity_id
_entity_poly.type
_entity_poly.pdbx_seq_one_letter_code
_entity_poly.pdbx_strand_id
1 'polypeptide(L)'
;PCYLGIDMRSKKEFIARKKDGGIKSWEEIAEEIGADSLAYISHESLKEAIGVNPCMGCIDFPDGYPREMRKDVEKLFMKDMENRRAYE
;
A
#
# COMPACT_ATOMS: atom_id res chain seq x y z
N PRO A 1 1.10 -4.12 0.27
CA PRO A 1 0.97 -5.37 -0.53
C PRO A 1 -0.43 -5.46 -1.10
N CYS A 2 -0.60 -6.17 -2.21
CA CYS A 2 -1.91 -6.50 -2.74
C CYS A 2 -2.35 -7.84 -2.16
N TYR A 3 -3.60 -7.93 -1.72
CA TYR A 3 -4.20 -9.16 -1.21
C TYR A 3 -5.21 -9.78 -2.20
N LEU A 4 -5.27 -9.26 -3.43
CA LEU A 4 -6.18 -9.70 -4.50
C LEU A 4 -5.44 -10.22 -5.76
N GLY A 5 -4.19 -10.67 -5.61
CA GLY A 5 -3.49 -11.44 -6.66
C GLY A 5 -2.46 -10.68 -7.50
N ILE A 6 -2.09 -9.44 -7.13
CA ILE A 6 -0.91 -8.76 -7.71
C ILE A 6 0.31 -9.06 -6.83
N ASP A 7 1.36 -9.60 -7.43
CA ASP A 7 2.60 -9.90 -6.69
C ASP A 7 3.27 -8.60 -6.21
N MET A 8 3.49 -8.50 -4.91
CA MET A 8 4.13 -7.37 -4.26
C MET A 8 4.93 -7.86 -3.06
N ARG A 9 5.95 -7.08 -2.66
CA ARG A 9 6.71 -7.32 -1.43
C ARG A 9 5.82 -7.19 -0.18
N SER A 10 6.28 -7.76 0.93
CA SER A 10 5.60 -7.64 2.24
C SER A 10 5.54 -6.19 2.70
N LYS A 11 4.65 -5.87 3.64
CA LYS A 11 4.43 -4.48 4.04
C LYS A 11 5.71 -3.80 4.55
N LYS A 12 6.54 -4.53 5.30
CA LYS A 12 7.78 -4.02 5.90
C LYS A 12 8.87 -3.69 4.88
N GLU A 13 8.74 -4.20 3.65
CA GLU A 13 9.71 -4.01 2.58
C GLU A 13 9.40 -2.81 1.69
N PHE A 14 8.25 -2.13 1.85
CA PHE A 14 7.99 -0.90 1.12
C PHE A 14 8.79 0.27 1.69
N ILE A 15 9.38 1.06 0.79
CA ILE A 15 10.11 2.28 1.17
C ILE A 15 9.26 3.26 1.98
N ALA A 16 7.95 3.34 1.70
CA ALA A 16 7.02 4.21 2.41
C ALA A 16 6.73 3.77 3.86
N ARG A 17 7.27 2.63 4.31
CA ARG A 17 7.09 2.13 5.68
C ARG A 17 8.34 2.34 6.51
N LYS A 18 8.12 2.68 7.78
CA LYS A 18 9.15 2.64 8.82
C LYS A 18 9.33 1.21 9.32
N LYS A 19 10.49 0.93 9.93
CA LYS A 19 10.80 -0.39 10.49
C LYS A 19 9.82 -0.82 11.60
N ASP A 20 9.22 0.15 12.30
CA ASP A 20 8.20 -0.04 13.33
C ASP A 20 6.77 -0.21 12.78
N GLY A 21 6.59 -0.15 11.46
CA GLY A 21 5.29 -0.27 10.79
C GLY A 21 4.58 1.06 10.51
N GLY A 22 5.13 2.20 10.96
CA GLY A 22 4.65 3.54 10.63
C GLY A 22 4.75 3.88 9.14
N ILE A 23 4.15 5.00 8.73
CA ILE A 23 4.27 5.56 7.38
C ILE A 23 5.34 6.65 7.40
N LYS A 24 6.27 6.63 6.44
CA LYS A 24 7.23 7.71 6.23
C LYS A 24 6.55 8.91 5.58
N SER A 25 6.96 10.12 5.97
CA SER A 25 6.60 11.33 5.22
C SER A 25 7.28 11.32 3.85
N TRP A 26 6.84 12.20 2.96
CA TRP A 26 7.43 12.30 1.62
C TRP A 26 8.87 12.82 1.68
N GLU A 27 9.17 13.70 2.64
CA GLU A 27 10.51 14.22 2.90
C GLU A 27 11.46 13.11 3.37
N GLU A 28 11.01 12.25 4.30
CA GLU A 28 11.81 11.08 4.75
C GLU A 28 12.15 10.16 3.58
N ILE A 29 11.22 9.94 2.65
CA ILE A 29 11.45 9.11 1.45
C ILE A 29 12.38 9.82 0.46
N ALA A 30 12.21 11.13 0.24
CA ALA A 30 13.06 11.92 -0.63
C ALA A 30 14.53 11.89 -0.18
N GLU A 31 14.75 12.09 1.12
CA GLU A 31 16.09 12.00 1.72
C GLU A 31 16.70 10.60 1.55
N GLU A 32 15.92 9.54 1.81
CA GLU A 32 16.39 8.15 1.70
C GLU A 32 16.79 7.75 0.27
N ILE A 33 16.12 8.29 -0.75
CA ILE A 33 16.47 8.03 -2.16
C ILE A 33 17.46 9.05 -2.75
N GLY A 34 17.85 10.07 -1.97
CA GLY A 34 18.77 11.13 -2.42
C GLY A 34 18.16 12.12 -3.43
N ALA A 35 16.86 12.39 -3.34
CA ALA A 35 16.16 13.34 -4.20
C ALA A 35 16.02 14.72 -3.52
N ASP A 36 16.09 15.80 -4.31
CA ASP A 36 15.86 17.16 -3.81
C ASP A 36 14.40 17.40 -3.40
N SER A 37 13.47 16.69 -4.03
CA SER A 37 12.03 16.73 -3.73
C SER A 37 11.32 15.47 -4.21
N LEU A 38 10.15 15.18 -3.64
CA LEU A 38 9.31 14.04 -4.00
C LEU A 38 7.83 14.43 -3.88
N ALA A 39 7.02 13.97 -4.83
CA ALA A 39 5.57 14.11 -4.82
C ALA A 39 4.89 12.83 -5.32
N TYR A 40 3.72 12.53 -4.76
CA TYR A 40 2.85 11.45 -5.24
C TYR A 40 1.64 12.03 -5.99
N ILE A 41 1.10 11.26 -6.93
CA ILE A 41 -0.20 11.57 -7.54
C ILE A 41 -1.31 11.47 -6.49
N SER A 42 -2.29 12.36 -6.56
CA SER A 42 -3.47 12.28 -5.69
C SER A 42 -4.38 11.11 -6.10
N HIS A 43 -5.17 10.59 -5.16
CA HIS A 43 -6.15 9.56 -5.47
C HIS A 43 -7.18 10.04 -6.50
N GLU A 44 -7.59 11.30 -6.42
CA GLU A 44 -8.59 11.89 -7.32
C GLU A 44 -8.04 12.00 -8.74
N SER A 45 -6.83 12.54 -8.92
CA SER A 45 -6.18 12.64 -10.24
C SER A 45 -5.94 11.27 -10.87
N LEU A 46 -5.63 10.24 -10.06
CA LEU A 46 -5.49 8.87 -10.55
C LEU A 46 -6.82 8.32 -11.08
N LYS A 47 -7.92 8.49 -10.33
CA LYS A 47 -9.26 8.06 -10.77
C LYS A 47 -9.70 8.78 -12.04
N GLU A 48 -9.48 10.09 -12.10
CA GLU A 48 -9.80 10.92 -13.26
C GLU A 48 -9.04 10.45 -14.50
N ALA A 49 -7.73 10.20 -14.38
CA ALA A 49 -6.90 9.74 -15.49
C ALA A 49 -7.29 8.35 -16.01
N ILE A 50 -7.74 7.46 -15.13
CA ILE A 50 -8.20 6.11 -15.51
C ILE A 50 -9.62 6.16 -16.12
N GLY A 51 -10.47 7.09 -15.69
CA GLY A 51 -11.86 7.23 -16.14
C GLY A 51 -12.84 6.25 -15.50
N VAL A 52 -12.41 5.48 -14.50
CA VAL A 52 -13.26 4.61 -13.66
C VAL A 52 -12.82 4.68 -12.20
N ASN A 53 -13.57 4.04 -11.29
CA ASN A 53 -13.16 3.91 -9.89
C ASN A 53 -12.51 2.53 -9.65
N PRO A 54 -11.16 2.41 -9.73
CA PRO A 54 -10.47 1.14 -9.57
C PRO A 54 -10.44 0.67 -8.11
N CYS A 55 -10.05 -0.58 -7.89
CA CYS A 55 -9.62 -1.04 -6.57
C CYS A 55 -8.39 -0.23 -6.12
N MET A 56 -8.48 0.40 -4.96
CA MET A 56 -7.43 1.26 -4.38
C MET A 56 -6.70 0.58 -3.22
N GLY A 57 -6.97 -0.70 -2.95
CA GLY A 57 -6.52 -1.40 -1.75
C GLY A 57 -5.01 -1.42 -1.51
N CYS A 58 -4.20 -1.34 -2.56
CA CYS A 58 -2.74 -1.25 -2.42
C CYS A 58 -2.25 0.09 -1.84
N ILE A 59 -3.08 1.13 -1.94
CA ILE A 59 -2.76 2.52 -1.57
C ILE A 59 -3.56 2.93 -0.33
N ASP A 60 -4.84 2.58 -0.30
CA ASP A 60 -5.78 2.87 0.77
C ASP A 60 -6.26 1.56 1.41
N PHE A 61 -5.59 1.15 2.49
CA PHE A 61 -5.95 -0.04 3.24
C PHE A 61 -6.66 0.35 4.54
N PRO A 62 -7.77 -0.31 4.92
CA PRO A 62 -8.47 -1.38 4.19
C PRO A 62 -9.54 -0.84 3.23
N ASP A 63 -9.83 0.46 3.25
CA ASP A 63 -11.03 1.02 2.63
C ASP A 63 -11.02 1.03 1.10
N GLY A 64 -9.86 0.99 0.47
CA GLY A 64 -9.69 0.86 -0.97
C GLY A 64 -9.98 -0.54 -1.51
N TYR A 65 -10.20 -1.54 -0.67
CA TYR A 65 -10.63 -2.87 -1.09
C TYR A 65 -12.16 -2.98 -1.21
N PRO A 66 -12.69 -3.82 -2.14
CA PRO A 66 -14.12 -4.12 -2.23
C PRO A 66 -14.68 -4.54 -0.88
N ARG A 67 -15.82 -3.95 -0.49
CA ARG A 67 -16.39 -4.06 0.87
C ARG A 67 -16.61 -5.51 1.29
N GLU A 68 -17.06 -6.33 0.36
CA GLU A 68 -17.32 -7.76 0.51
C GLU A 68 -16.04 -8.58 0.77
N MET A 69 -14.86 -8.09 0.36
CA MET A 69 -13.58 -8.79 0.51
C MET A 69 -12.74 -8.29 1.70
N ARG A 70 -13.11 -7.16 2.33
CA ARG A 70 -12.29 -6.51 3.37
C ARG A 70 -11.94 -7.44 4.53
N LYS A 71 -12.88 -8.28 4.98
CA LYS A 71 -12.63 -9.23 6.08
C LYS A 71 -11.55 -10.26 5.74
N ASP A 72 -11.51 -10.73 4.50
CA ASP A 72 -10.51 -11.71 4.07
C ASP A 72 -9.16 -11.06 3.83
N VAL A 73 -9.17 -9.84 3.27
CA VAL A 73 -8.00 -8.99 3.13
C VAL A 73 -7.36 -8.68 4.49
N GLU A 74 -8.15 -8.38 5.52
CA GLU A 74 -7.65 -8.16 6.89
C GLU A 74 -6.97 -9.41 7.46
N LYS A 75 -7.53 -10.61 7.25
CA LYS A 75 -6.90 -11.86 7.68
C LYS A 75 -5.55 -12.08 6.98
N LEU A 76 -5.48 -11.83 5.67
CA LEU A 76 -4.25 -11.91 4.89
C LEU A 76 -3.21 -10.87 5.36
N PHE A 77 -3.67 -9.66 5.68
CA PHE A 77 -2.82 -8.62 6.27
C PHE A 77 -2.23 -9.04 7.62
N MET A 78 -3.02 -9.66 8.51
CA MET A 78 -2.49 -10.14 9.78
C MET A 78 -1.38 -11.19 9.61
N LYS A 79 -1.54 -12.12 8.66
CA LYS A 79 -0.48 -13.08 8.31
C LYS A 79 0.79 -12.40 7.81
N ASP A 80 0.66 -11.38 6.96
CA ASP A 80 1.81 -10.60 6.44
C ASP A 80 2.61 -9.93 7.56
N MET A 81 1.94 -9.49 8.62
CA MET A 81 2.58 -8.85 9.77
C MET A 81 3.38 -9.82 10.64
N GLU A 82 3.05 -11.12 10.62
CA GLU A 82 3.73 -12.21 11.32
C GLU A 82 5.05 -12.67 10.64
N ASN A 83 5.61 -11.89 9.71
CA ASN A 83 6.79 -12.21 8.90
C ASN A 83 6.63 -13.47 8.02
N ARG A 84 5.39 -13.80 7.66
CA ARG A 84 5.07 -14.80 6.63
C ARG A 84 4.54 -14.06 5.42
N ARG A 85 4.73 -14.56 4.19
CA ARG A 85 3.96 -13.96 3.09
C ARG A 85 2.49 -14.20 3.35
N ALA A 86 1.64 -13.26 2.98
CA ALA A 86 0.21 -13.34 3.27
C ALA A 86 -0.48 -14.61 2.75
N TYR A 87 0.05 -15.19 1.67
CA TYR A 87 -0.43 -16.41 1.02
C TYR A 87 0.32 -17.68 1.45
N GLU A 88 1.32 -17.56 2.33
CA GLU A 88 1.98 -18.68 3.03
C GLU A 88 1.24 -19.02 4.34
#